data_AF-A0A6I6JCU6-F1
#
_entry.id   AF-A0A6I6JCU6-F1
#
_cell.length_a   1.000
_cell.length_b   1.000
_cell.length_c   1.000
_cell.angle_alpha   90.00
_cell.angle_beta   90.00
_cell.angle_gamma   90.00
#
_symmetry.space_group_name_H-M   'P 1'
#
loop_
_entity.id
_entity.type
_entity.pdbx_description
1 polymer ?
#
loop_
_entity_poly.entity_id
_entity_poly.type
_entity_poly.pdbx_seq_one_letter_code
_entity_poly.pdbx_strand_id
1 'polypeptide(L)'
;MSFFSRLVPPSRKGENNFKRARAAELRRDFDKAQAYFSAAAGAFDDHFARLKDKGKAPRASHLAMAGICYTKLGRNEDAITILEQCLAIKDVPDAYLHAGYAAAKLGDADRAVDYWDRYPQWAEQRIVAKALKEQVQALREEKISLQAACEAVAHAVHQQDKHNAGVRLMRRGKKEYPPHRGY
;
A
#
# COMPACT_ATOMS: atom_id res chain seq x y z
N MET A 1 -29.29 9.06 0.49
CA MET A 1 -28.23 8.66 1.45
C MET A 1 -28.90 8.27 2.77
N SER A 2 -28.68 7.04 3.25
CA SER A 2 -29.35 6.48 4.45
C SER A 2 -28.80 7.06 5.77
N PHE A 3 -29.67 7.30 6.76
CA PHE A 3 -29.36 7.87 8.09
C PHE A 3 -28.17 7.16 8.77
N PHE A 4 -28.09 5.83 8.66
CA PHE A 4 -27.03 5.01 9.26
C PHE A 4 -25.63 5.22 8.67
N SER A 5 -25.52 5.80 7.46
CA SER A 5 -24.22 6.07 6.82
C SER A 5 -23.42 7.18 7.52
N ARG A 6 -24.09 8.05 8.28
CA ARG A 6 -23.45 9.13 9.06
C ARG A 6 -22.83 8.65 10.38
N LEU A 7 -23.17 7.43 10.83
CA LEU A 7 -22.68 6.87 12.10
C LEU A 7 -21.37 6.10 11.97
N VAL A 8 -20.91 5.83 10.74
CA VAL A 8 -19.67 5.08 10.52
C VAL A 8 -18.47 6.01 10.73
N PRO A 9 -17.51 5.66 11.63
CA PRO A 9 -16.32 6.47 11.83
C PRO A 9 -15.53 6.67 10.52
N PRO A 10 -14.93 7.85 10.28
CA PRO A 10 -14.16 8.11 9.07
C PRO A 10 -13.05 7.09 8.82
N SER A 11 -12.36 6.63 9.88
CA SER A 11 -11.36 5.55 9.79
C SER A 11 -11.92 4.27 9.17
N ARG A 12 -13.08 3.81 9.66
CA ARG A 12 -13.74 2.60 9.16
C ARG A 12 -14.26 2.77 7.74
N LYS A 13 -14.72 3.97 7.38
CA LYS A 13 -15.11 4.31 6.01
C LYS A 13 -13.88 4.27 5.07
N GLY A 14 -12.75 4.84 5.51
CA GLY A 14 -11.47 4.79 4.82
C GLY A 14 -11.01 3.35 4.56
N GLU A 15 -10.94 2.52 5.60
CA GLU A 15 -10.56 1.10 5.50
C GLU A 15 -11.46 0.31 4.54
N ASN A 16 -12.78 0.51 4.63
CA ASN A 16 -13.74 -0.23 3.79
C ASN A 16 -13.59 0.16 2.31
N ASN A 17 -13.45 1.45 2.01
CA ASN A 17 -13.23 1.91 0.64
C ASN A 17 -11.85 1.47 0.13
N PHE A 18 -10.80 1.51 0.95
CA PHE A 18 -9.47 0.99 0.59
C PHE A 18 -9.54 -0.49 0.17
N LYS A 19 -10.22 -1.33 0.97
CA LYS A 19 -10.43 -2.75 0.63
C LYS A 19 -11.19 -2.93 -0.67
N ARG A 20 -12.23 -2.12 -0.91
CA ARG A 20 -13.00 -2.13 -2.17
C ARG A 20 -12.14 -1.69 -3.36
N ALA A 21 -11.27 -0.69 -3.18
CA ALA A 21 -10.34 -0.23 -4.19
C ALA A 21 -9.36 -1.33 -4.60
N ARG A 22 -8.70 -1.97 -3.63
CA ARG A 22 -7.79 -3.10 -3.88
C ARG A 22 -8.50 -4.28 -4.55
N ALA A 23 -9.74 -4.59 -4.14
CA ALA A 23 -10.54 -5.63 -4.78
C ALA A 23 -10.95 -5.26 -6.23
N ALA A 24 -11.17 -3.98 -6.52
CA ALA A 24 -11.42 -3.51 -7.88
C ALA A 24 -10.15 -3.57 -8.75
N GLU A 25 -8.98 -3.17 -8.23
CA GLU A 25 -7.69 -3.31 -8.91
C GLU A 25 -7.39 -4.78 -9.28
N LEU A 26 -7.61 -5.71 -8.35
CA LEU A 26 -7.42 -7.15 -8.61
C LEU A 26 -8.33 -7.67 -9.73
N ARG A 27 -9.50 -7.06 -9.92
CA ARG A 27 -10.44 -7.35 -11.02
C ARG A 27 -10.16 -6.51 -12.27
N ARG A 28 -9.13 -5.67 -12.25
CA ARG A 28 -8.76 -4.72 -13.33
C ARG A 28 -9.87 -3.71 -13.64
N ASP A 29 -10.74 -3.44 -12.67
CA ASP A 29 -11.78 -2.41 -12.75
C ASP A 29 -11.20 -1.09 -12.21
N PHE A 30 -10.39 -0.44 -13.06
CA PHE A 30 -9.59 0.72 -12.65
C PHE A 30 -10.44 1.96 -12.36
N ASP A 31 -11.57 2.13 -13.04
CA ASP A 31 -12.49 3.24 -12.79
C ASP A 31 -13.09 3.13 -11.38
N LYS A 32 -13.59 1.95 -11.00
CA LYS A 32 -14.08 1.74 -9.63
C LYS A 32 -12.95 1.80 -8.62
N ALA A 33 -11.77 1.28 -8.94
CA ALA A 33 -10.61 1.38 -8.06
C ALA A 33 -10.29 2.85 -7.76
N GLN A 34 -10.23 3.70 -8.77
CA GLN A 34 -9.96 5.13 -8.61
C GLN A 34 -11.05 5.82 -7.78
N ALA A 35 -12.33 5.54 -8.05
CA ALA A 35 -13.44 6.07 -7.25
C ALA A 35 -13.35 5.65 -5.78
N TYR A 36 -13.04 4.39 -5.50
CA TYR A 36 -12.89 3.90 -4.14
C TYR A 36 -11.63 4.44 -3.44
N PHE A 37 -10.50 4.59 -4.14
CA PHE A 37 -9.31 5.24 -3.57
C PHE A 37 -9.59 6.70 -3.21
N SER A 38 -10.28 7.44 -4.08
CA SER A 38 -10.70 8.82 -3.81
C SER A 38 -11.60 8.90 -2.56
N ALA A 39 -12.62 8.03 -2.48
CA ALA A 39 -13.49 7.96 -1.32
C ALA A 39 -12.78 7.51 -0.03
N ALA A 40 -11.73 6.68 -0.14
CA ALA A 40 -10.91 6.27 0.99
C ALA A 40 -10.00 7.42 1.46
N ALA A 41 -9.33 8.11 0.53
CA ALA A 41 -8.46 9.25 0.81
C ALA A 41 -9.21 10.35 1.56
N GLY A 42 -10.37 10.79 1.08
CA GLY A 42 -11.17 11.81 1.77
C GLY A 42 -11.63 11.37 3.17
N ALA A 43 -11.93 10.08 3.36
CA ALA A 43 -12.28 9.57 4.69
C ALA A 43 -11.08 9.49 5.65
N PHE A 44 -9.86 9.29 5.13
CA PHE A 44 -8.63 9.38 5.92
C PHE A 44 -8.25 10.81 6.23
N ASP A 45 -8.42 11.75 5.28
CA ASP A 45 -8.25 13.19 5.52
C ASP A 45 -9.15 13.64 6.68
N ASP A 46 -10.45 13.30 6.64
CA ASP A 46 -11.40 13.54 7.73
C ASP A 46 -10.97 12.87 9.05
N HIS A 47 -10.43 11.65 8.96
CA HIS A 47 -10.00 10.90 10.14
C HIS A 47 -8.83 11.58 10.84
N PHE A 48 -7.81 11.99 10.07
CA PHE A 48 -6.59 12.60 10.58
C PHE A 48 -6.85 14.02 11.09
N ALA A 49 -7.72 14.80 10.44
CA ALA A 49 -8.17 16.09 10.96
C ALA A 49 -8.79 15.94 12.36
N ARG A 50 -9.72 15.00 12.55
CA ARG A 50 -10.35 14.75 13.86
C ARG A 50 -9.39 14.21 14.92
N LEU A 51 -8.34 13.50 14.52
CA LEU A 51 -7.32 13.03 15.44
C LEU A 51 -6.42 14.18 15.88
N LYS A 52 -6.04 15.06 14.94
CA LYS A 52 -5.28 16.28 15.21
C LYS A 52 -6.03 17.19 16.20
N ASP A 53 -7.32 17.42 15.98
CA ASP A 53 -8.15 18.23 16.89
C ASP A 53 -8.22 17.65 18.32
N LYS A 54 -8.07 16.32 18.44
CA LYS A 54 -8.09 15.60 19.72
C LYS A 54 -6.70 15.39 20.32
N GLY A 55 -5.64 15.89 19.68
CA GLY A 55 -4.26 15.64 20.08
C GLY A 55 -3.87 14.16 20.10
N LYS A 56 -4.49 13.33 19.24
CA LYS A 56 -4.23 11.89 19.17
C LYS A 56 -3.40 11.53 17.94
N ALA A 57 -2.47 10.60 18.10
CA ALA A 57 -1.70 10.06 16.99
C ALA A 57 -2.53 9.06 16.15
N PRO A 58 -2.39 9.07 14.82
CA PRO A 58 -2.97 8.04 13.96
C PRO A 58 -2.25 6.70 14.09
N ARG A 59 -2.94 5.61 13.75
CA ARG A 59 -2.34 4.27 13.71
C ARG A 59 -1.49 4.12 12.46
N ALA A 60 -0.34 3.44 12.56
CA ALA A 60 0.51 3.12 11.42
C ALA A 60 -0.25 2.46 10.26
N SER A 61 -1.20 1.57 10.56
CA SER A 61 -2.04 0.92 9.53
C SER A 61 -2.91 1.91 8.74
N HIS A 62 -3.44 2.95 9.41
CA HIS A 62 -4.25 3.97 8.74
C HIS A 62 -3.38 4.90 7.89
N LEU A 63 -2.21 5.27 8.40
CA LEU A 63 -1.22 6.04 7.65
C LEU A 63 -0.77 5.28 6.39
N ALA A 64 -0.43 3.99 6.50
CA ALA A 64 -0.07 3.17 5.35
C ALA A 64 -1.19 3.14 4.30
N MET A 65 -2.43 2.83 4.71
CA MET A 65 -3.56 2.80 3.77
C MET A 65 -3.81 4.15 3.11
N ALA A 66 -3.74 5.25 3.86
CA ALA A 66 -3.92 6.59 3.33
C ALA A 66 -2.80 6.96 2.33
N GLY A 67 -1.53 6.69 2.67
CA GLY A 67 -0.40 6.92 1.79
C GLY A 67 -0.47 6.14 0.48
N ILE A 68 -0.96 4.89 0.51
CA ILE A 68 -1.25 4.11 -0.70
C ILE A 68 -2.33 4.80 -1.54
N CYS A 69 -3.44 5.23 -0.91
CA CYS A 69 -4.49 5.96 -1.63
C CYS A 69 -3.94 7.22 -2.30
N TYR A 70 -3.18 8.05 -1.57
CA TYR A 70 -2.60 9.28 -2.10
C TYR A 70 -1.65 9.00 -3.28
N THR A 71 -0.78 7.98 -3.15
CA THR A 71 0.11 7.54 -4.24
C THR A 71 -0.68 7.13 -5.48
N LYS A 72 -1.80 6.42 -5.31
CA LYS A 72 -2.65 5.95 -6.40
C LYS A 72 -3.42 7.09 -7.08
N LEU A 73 -3.75 8.14 -6.32
CA LEU A 73 -4.43 9.33 -6.82
C LEU A 73 -3.48 10.41 -7.37
N GLY A 74 -2.17 10.22 -7.26
CA GLY A 74 -1.17 11.20 -7.70
C GLY A 74 -0.91 12.33 -6.72
N ARG A 75 -1.44 12.26 -5.49
CA ARG A 75 -1.12 13.17 -4.38
C ARG A 75 0.22 12.76 -3.76
N ASN A 76 1.31 12.87 -4.54
CA ASN A 76 2.57 12.20 -4.21
C ASN A 76 3.28 12.84 -3.00
N GLU A 77 3.23 14.15 -2.84
CA GLU A 77 3.81 14.86 -1.70
C GLU A 77 3.09 14.51 -0.39
N ASP A 78 1.76 14.48 -0.42
CA ASP A 78 0.93 14.01 0.70
C ASP A 78 1.25 12.55 1.05
N ALA A 79 1.43 11.71 0.02
CA ALA A 79 1.78 10.31 0.18
C ALA A 79 3.11 10.15 0.91
N ILE A 80 4.17 10.84 0.46
CA ILE A 80 5.49 10.78 1.11
C ILE A 80 5.37 11.19 2.57
N THR A 81 4.75 12.35 2.84
CA THR A 81 4.58 12.87 4.20
C THR A 81 3.90 11.85 5.13
N ILE A 82 2.81 11.23 4.66
CA ILE A 82 2.02 10.30 5.46
C ILE A 82 2.70 8.94 5.61
N LEU A 83 3.43 8.50 4.59
CA LEU A 83 4.19 7.25 4.64
C LEU A 83 5.44 7.38 5.51
N GLU A 84 6.11 8.52 5.54
CA GLU A 84 7.20 8.83 6.48
C GLU A 84 6.69 8.78 7.92
N GLN A 85 5.52 9.37 8.20
CA GLN A 85 4.88 9.25 9.52
C GLN A 85 4.55 7.80 9.87
N CYS A 86 4.16 6.98 8.89
CA CYS A 86 3.91 5.56 9.10
C CYS A 86 5.19 4.83 9.54
N LEU A 87 6.27 5.04 8.78
CA LEU A 87 7.58 4.44 9.00
C LEU A 87 8.24 4.89 10.31
N ALA A 88 7.97 6.11 10.75
CA ALA A 88 8.39 6.59 12.07
C ALA A 88 7.74 5.83 13.24
N ILE A 89 6.57 5.23 13.04
CA ILE A 89 5.86 4.45 14.06
C ILE A 89 6.22 2.96 13.95
N LYS A 90 6.25 2.43 12.72
CA LYS A 90 6.47 1.01 12.47
C LYS A 90 6.95 0.79 11.04
N ASP A 91 7.91 -0.12 10.86
CA ASP A 91 8.26 -0.63 9.54
C ASP A 91 7.08 -1.39 8.91
N VAL A 92 6.57 -0.84 7.83
CA VAL A 92 5.50 -1.44 7.00
C VAL A 92 6.06 -1.56 5.58
N PRO A 93 6.19 -2.78 5.01
CA PRO A 93 6.77 -2.97 3.69
C PRO A 93 6.06 -2.15 2.60
N ASP A 94 4.73 -2.10 2.66
CA ASP A 94 3.92 -1.31 1.73
C ASP A 94 4.24 0.19 1.82
N ALA A 95 4.63 0.71 3.00
CA ALA A 95 4.96 2.12 3.14
C ALA A 95 6.27 2.47 2.43
N TYR A 96 7.31 1.65 2.56
CA TYR A 96 8.55 1.80 1.78
C TYR A 96 8.30 1.74 0.27
N LEU A 97 7.55 0.72 -0.17
CA LEU A 97 7.23 0.52 -1.59
C LEU A 97 6.51 1.73 -2.19
N HIS A 98 5.46 2.21 -1.51
CA HIS A 98 4.64 3.31 -2.00
C HIS A 98 5.30 4.68 -1.84
N ALA A 99 6.16 4.88 -0.84
CA ALA A 99 6.95 6.10 -0.71
C ALA A 99 7.94 6.22 -1.87
N GLY A 100 8.60 5.11 -2.24
CA GLY A 100 9.47 5.09 -3.41
C GLY A 100 8.72 5.34 -4.72
N TYR A 101 7.51 4.80 -4.89
CA TYR A 101 6.66 5.15 -6.03
C TYR A 101 6.26 6.63 -6.07
N ALA A 102 5.88 7.20 -4.92
CA ALA A 102 5.51 8.60 -4.84
C ALA A 102 6.70 9.51 -5.17
N ALA A 103 7.89 9.21 -4.64
CA ALA A 103 9.13 9.91 -4.97
C ALA A 103 9.47 9.81 -6.47
N ALA A 104 9.41 8.61 -7.04
CA ALA A 104 9.68 8.40 -8.47
C ALA A 104 8.69 9.18 -9.37
N LYS A 105 7.41 9.27 -9.00
CA LYS A 105 6.40 10.07 -9.71
C LYS A 105 6.64 11.59 -9.63
N LEU A 106 7.37 12.04 -8.62
CA LEU A 106 7.84 13.42 -8.52
C LEU A 106 9.17 13.66 -9.26
N GLY A 107 9.72 12.61 -9.89
CA GLY A 107 11.03 12.66 -10.55
C GLY A 107 12.22 12.63 -9.59
N ASP A 108 11.98 12.34 -8.30
CA ASP A 108 13.03 12.31 -7.28
C ASP A 108 13.66 10.91 -7.20
N ALA A 109 14.72 10.73 -7.99
CA ALA A 109 15.39 9.43 -8.10
C ALA A 109 16.08 9.01 -6.79
N ASP A 110 16.71 9.95 -6.10
CA ASP A 110 17.47 9.69 -4.89
C ASP A 110 16.55 9.19 -3.76
N ARG A 111 15.41 9.86 -3.55
CA ARG A 111 14.43 9.38 -2.55
C ARG A 111 13.78 8.07 -2.96
N ALA A 112 13.49 7.87 -4.25
CA ALA A 112 12.95 6.60 -4.73
C ALA A 112 13.90 5.43 -4.42
N VAL A 113 15.20 5.63 -4.69
CA VAL A 113 16.27 4.69 -4.38
C VAL A 113 16.38 4.44 -2.87
N ASP A 114 16.39 5.48 -2.03
CA ASP A 114 16.47 5.30 -0.56
C ASP A 114 15.32 4.45 -0.02
N TYR A 115 14.08 4.77 -0.42
CA TYR A 115 12.91 4.02 0.04
C TYR A 115 12.92 2.57 -0.40
N TRP A 116 13.30 2.30 -1.65
CA TRP A 116 13.33 0.95 -2.20
C TRP A 116 14.50 0.12 -1.68
N ASP A 117 15.66 0.71 -1.41
CA ASP A 117 16.82 0.03 -0.82
C ASP A 117 16.57 -0.37 0.63
N ARG A 118 15.79 0.45 1.36
CA ARG A 118 15.37 0.18 2.75
C ARG A 118 14.17 -0.76 2.86
N TYR A 119 13.65 -1.27 1.75
CA TYR A 119 12.54 -2.22 1.77
C TYR A 119 12.92 -3.46 2.61
N PRO A 120 12.11 -3.82 3.62
CA PRO A 120 12.52 -4.81 4.61
C PRO A 120 12.64 -6.23 4.03
N GLN A 121 13.77 -6.88 4.29
CA GLN A 121 14.05 -8.26 3.81
C GLN A 121 13.10 -9.31 4.41
N TRP A 122 12.55 -9.03 5.60
CA TRP A 122 11.59 -9.91 6.28
C TRP A 122 10.19 -9.87 5.68
N ALA A 123 9.91 -9.03 4.67
CA ALA A 123 8.56 -8.77 4.14
C ALA A 123 7.82 -9.98 3.52
N GLU A 124 8.39 -11.20 3.49
CA GLU A 124 7.86 -12.40 2.81
C GLU A 124 7.43 -12.19 1.33
N GLN A 125 7.79 -11.04 0.73
CA GLN A 125 7.46 -10.67 -0.64
C GLN A 125 8.70 -10.80 -1.54
N ARG A 126 9.16 -12.04 -1.71
CA ARG A 126 10.44 -12.33 -2.41
C ARG A 126 10.51 -11.78 -3.83
N ILE A 127 9.40 -11.79 -4.58
CA ILE A 127 9.38 -11.29 -5.97
C ILE A 127 9.57 -9.77 -5.99
N VAL A 128 8.88 -9.06 -5.10
CA VAL A 128 9.01 -7.59 -4.96
C VAL A 128 10.40 -7.22 -4.44
N ALA A 129 10.87 -7.87 -3.37
CA ALA A 129 12.19 -7.58 -2.80
C ALA A 129 13.33 -7.77 -3.81
N LYS A 130 13.26 -8.84 -4.62
CA LYS A 130 14.24 -9.07 -5.70
C LYS A 130 14.18 -7.97 -6.75
N ALA A 131 12.98 -7.63 -7.23
CA ALA A 131 12.81 -6.60 -8.24
C ALA A 131 13.31 -5.23 -7.75
N LEU A 132 12.99 -4.85 -6.52
CA LEU A 132 13.46 -3.61 -5.91
C LEU A 132 14.99 -3.54 -5.87
N LYS A 133 15.66 -4.61 -5.43
CA LYS A 133 17.12 -4.65 -5.40
C LYS A 133 17.74 -4.49 -6.80
N GLU A 134 17.17 -5.16 -7.80
CA GLU A 134 17.62 -5.05 -9.20
C GLU A 134 17.41 -3.64 -9.76
N GLN A 135 16.23 -3.03 -9.52
CA GLN A 135 15.93 -1.70 -10.01
C GLN A 135 16.75 -0.62 -9.30
N VAL A 136 16.95 -0.74 -7.98
CA VAL A 136 17.80 0.17 -7.20
C VAL A 136 19.24 0.17 -7.76
N GLN A 137 19.81 -1.00 -8.03
CA GLN A 137 21.15 -1.09 -8.61
C GLN A 137 21.20 -0.46 -10.01
N ALA A 138 20.23 -0.79 -10.86
CA ALA A 138 20.18 -0.26 -12.22
C ALA A 138 19.96 1.27 -12.26
N LEU A 139 19.19 1.83 -11.33
CA LEU A 139 19.02 3.27 -11.18
C LEU A 139 20.30 3.96 -10.72
N ARG A 140 21.02 3.38 -9.73
CA ARG A 140 22.32 3.89 -9.26
C ARG A 140 23.38 3.89 -10.36
N GLU A 141 23.30 2.93 -11.29
CA GLU A 141 24.18 2.83 -12.45
C GLU A 141 23.66 3.62 -13.66
N GLU A 142 22.57 4.39 -13.50
CA GLU A 142 21.93 5.18 -14.56
C GLU A 142 21.55 4.37 -15.82
N LYS A 143 21.33 3.06 -15.68
CA LYS A 143 21.04 2.14 -16.79
C LYS A 143 19.58 2.13 -17.21
N ILE A 144 18.69 2.60 -16.35
CA ILE A 144 17.25 2.62 -16.57
C ILE A 144 16.65 3.95 -16.13
N SER A 145 15.51 4.33 -16.70
CA SER A 145 14.75 5.49 -16.23
C SER A 145 13.92 5.14 -14.99
N LEU A 146 13.53 6.15 -14.21
CA LEU A 146 12.58 5.97 -13.11
C LEU A 146 11.25 5.37 -13.55
N GLN A 147 10.81 5.72 -14.76
CA GLN A 147 9.59 5.16 -15.34
C GLN A 147 9.75 3.65 -15.56
N ALA A 148 10.84 3.22 -16.19
CA ALA A 148 11.11 1.80 -16.43
C ALA A 148 11.23 1.02 -15.10
N ALA A 149 11.89 1.61 -14.10
CA ALA A 149 11.97 1.04 -12.75
C ALA A 149 10.56 0.89 -12.13
N CYS A 150 9.73 1.93 -12.18
CA CYS A 150 8.36 1.88 -11.67
C CYS A 150 7.52 0.78 -12.33
N GLU A 151 7.63 0.64 -13.66
CA GLU A 151 6.92 -0.38 -14.44
C GLU A 151 7.38 -1.80 -14.05
N ALA A 152 8.68 -2.02 -13.91
CA ALA A 152 9.25 -3.30 -13.48
C ALA A 152 8.80 -3.68 -12.05
N VAL A 153 8.85 -2.73 -11.12
CA VAL A 153 8.37 -2.95 -9.74
C VAL A 153 6.86 -3.23 -9.75
N ALA A 154 6.07 -2.51 -10.57
CA ALA A 154 4.62 -2.73 -10.65
C ALA A 154 4.28 -4.12 -11.21
N HIS A 155 5.03 -4.58 -12.19
CA HIS A 155 4.93 -5.95 -12.68
C HIS A 155 5.28 -6.96 -11.58
N ALA A 156 6.35 -6.73 -10.82
CA ALA A 156 6.75 -7.61 -9.71
C ALA A 156 5.67 -7.70 -8.61
N VAL A 157 5.03 -6.59 -8.26
CA VAL A 157 3.89 -6.55 -7.32
C VAL A 157 2.73 -7.39 -7.84
N HIS A 158 2.37 -7.26 -9.12
CA HIS A 158 1.31 -8.07 -9.72
C HIS A 158 1.62 -9.57 -9.70
N GLN A 159 2.87 -9.96 -9.99
CA GLN A 159 3.30 -11.35 -9.92
C GLN A 159 3.27 -11.89 -8.48
N GLN A 160 3.70 -11.08 -7.51
CA GLN A 160 3.61 -11.43 -6.09
C GLN A 160 2.15 -11.60 -5.63
N ASP A 161 1.25 -10.72 -6.05
CA ASP A 161 -0.18 -10.81 -5.72
C ASP A 161 -0.81 -12.08 -6.30
N LYS A 162 -0.48 -12.43 -7.55
CA LYS A 162 -0.88 -13.71 -8.18
C LYS A 162 -0.34 -14.92 -7.43
N HIS A 163 0.94 -14.90 -7.06
CA HIS A 163 1.55 -15.96 -6.26
C HIS A 163 0.82 -16.13 -4.92
N ASN A 164 0.59 -15.03 -4.20
CA ASN A 164 -0.13 -15.01 -2.93
C ASN A 164 -1.58 -15.51 -3.08
N ALA A 165 -2.26 -15.19 -4.18
CA ALA A 165 -3.59 -15.71 -4.47
C ALA A 165 -3.57 -17.23 -4.73
N GLY A 166 -2.59 -17.72 -5.50
CA GLY A 166 -2.39 -19.16 -5.74
C GLY A 166 -2.16 -19.94 -4.45
N VAL A 167 -1.26 -19.46 -3.58
CA VAL A 167 -1.00 -20.08 -2.26
C VAL A 167 -2.27 -20.12 -1.39
N ARG A 168 -3.07 -19.04 -1.40
CA ARG A 168 -4.34 -18.99 -0.68
C ARG A 168 -5.36 -20.02 -1.18
N LEU A 169 -5.45 -20.22 -2.49
CA LEU A 169 -6.32 -21.24 -3.08
C LEU A 169 -5.87 -22.66 -2.70
N MET A 170 -4.57 -22.93 -2.76
CA MET A 170 -3.99 -24.22 -2.36
C MET A 170 -4.25 -24.53 -0.88
N ARG A 171 -4.17 -23.53 0.01
CA ARG A 171 -4.49 -23.69 1.44
C ARG A 171 -5.98 -23.92 1.68
N ARG A 172 -6.88 -23.23 0.95
CA ARG A 172 -8.34 -23.46 1.05
C ARG A 172 -8.78 -24.85 0.57
N GLY A 173 -8.03 -25.45 -0.36
CA GLY A 173 -8.25 -26.83 -0.81
C GLY A 173 -7.87 -27.90 0.23
N LYS A 174 -7.05 -27.54 1.23
CA LYS A 174 -6.77 -28.37 2.40
C LYS A 174 -7.75 -27.99 3.52
N LYS A 175 -8.92 -28.63 3.58
CA LYS A 175 -9.66 -28.71 4.84
C LYS A 175 -8.78 -29.49 5.82
N GLU A 176 -8.06 -28.80 6.68
CA GLU A 176 -7.56 -29.40 7.91
C GLU A 176 -8.80 -29.74 8.75
N TYR A 177 -9.21 -31.02 8.71
CA TYR A 177 -10.01 -31.55 9.81
C TYR A 177 -9.15 -31.41 11.07
N PRO A 178 -9.67 -30.81 12.15
CA PRO A 178 -8.90 -30.73 13.38
C PRO A 178 -8.62 -32.15 13.85
N PRO A 179 -7.36 -32.54 14.12
CA PRO A 179 -7.12 -33.73 14.91
C PRO A 179 -7.69 -33.43 16.30
N HIS A 180 -8.66 -34.24 16.71
CA HIS A 180 -9.15 -34.29 18.08
C HIS A 180 -7.98 -34.18 19.08
N ARG A 181 -7.94 -33.08 19.83
CA ARG A 181 -7.35 -32.95 21.17
C ARG A 181 -8.24 -31.92 21.87
N GLY A 182 -9.04 -32.24 22.87
CA GLY A 182 -8.73 -33.11 24.01
C GLY A 182 -8.38 -32.17 25.17
N TYR A 183 -9.42 -31.79 25.92
CA TYR A 183 -9.50 -30.86 27.05
C TYR A 183 -9.43 -29.36 26.73
#